data_AF-A0A383AQ49-F1
#
_entry.id   AF-A0A383AQ49-F1
#
_cell.length_a   1.000
_cell.length_b   1.000
_cell.length_c   1.000
_cell.angle_alpha   90.00
_cell.angle_beta   90.00
_cell.angle_gamma   90.00
#
_symmetry.space_group_name_H-M   'P 1'
#
loop_
_entity.id
_entity.type
_entity.pdbx_description
1 polymer ?
#
loop_
_entity_poly.entity_id
_entity_poly.type
_entity_poly.pdbx_seq_one_letter_code
_entity_poly.pdbx_strand_id
1 'polypeptide(L)' 'MPAKKINKVSIVMGSQSDFKTMKLCQKILKILRIRFETKIVSAHRTPNRMYE' A
#
# COMPACT_ATOMS: atom_id res chain seq x y z
N MET A 1 13.34 -16.35 17.69
CA MET A 1 12.48 -15.19 17.39
C MET A 1 11.96 -15.31 15.96
N PRO A 2 10.65 -15.19 15.69
CA PRO A 2 10.17 -15.28 14.31
C PRO A 2 10.67 -14.07 13.51
N ALA A 3 11.22 -14.32 12.33
CA ALA A 3 11.70 -13.26 11.44
C ALA A 3 10.59 -12.25 11.15
N LYS A 4 10.88 -10.96 11.34
CA LYS A 4 9.94 -9.87 11.04
C LYS A 4 9.51 -10.00 9.58
N LYS A 5 8.21 -10.21 9.38
CA LYS A 5 7.62 -10.41 8.05
C LYS A 5 7.56 -9.06 7.32
N ILE A 6 8.60 -8.74 6.56
CA ILE A 6 8.73 -7.47 5.82
C ILE A 6 7.83 -7.50 4.57
N ASN A 7 7.04 -6.44 4.39
CA ASN A 7 6.34 -6.17 3.13
C ASN A 7 7.35 -5.57 2.14
N LYS A 8 7.50 -6.18 0.96
CA LYS A 8 8.45 -5.71 -0.05
C LYS A 8 7.95 -4.49 -0.82
N VAL A 9 6.62 -4.29 -0.85
CA VAL A 9 5.96 -3.21 -1.58
C VAL A 9 4.87 -2.58 -0.71
N SER A 10 4.69 -1.27 -0.82
CA SER A 10 3.58 -0.54 -0.20
C SER A 10 2.73 0.11 -1.29
N ILE A 11 1.45 -0.26 -1.38
CA ILE A 11 0.50 0.39 -2.29
C ILE A 11 -0.11 1.57 -1.55
N VAL A 12 0.24 2.78 -1.96
CA VAL A 12 -0.23 4.03 -1.33
C VAL A 12 -1.25 4.73 -2.22
N MET A 13 -2.34 5.22 -1.64
CA MET A 13 -3.37 5.97 -2.35
C MET A 13 -3.87 7.17 -1.53
N GLY A 14 -4.39 8.20 -2.20
CA GLY A 14 -4.79 9.45 -1.56
C GLY A 14 -6.14 9.38 -0.86
N SER A 15 -7.01 8.46 -1.27
CA SER A 15 -8.39 8.35 -0.80
C SER A 15 -8.93 6.92 -0.87
N GLN A 16 -10.08 6.66 -0.21
CA GLN A 16 -10.77 5.37 -0.30
C GLN A 16 -11.35 5.11 -1.71
N SER A 17 -11.76 6.16 -2.43
CA SER A 17 -12.29 6.03 -3.80
C SER A 17 -11.25 5.47 -4.78
N ASP A 18 -9.96 5.76 -4.56
CA ASP A 18 -8.86 5.23 -5.38
C ASP A 18 -8.71 3.71 -5.26
N PHE A 19 -9.24 3.11 -4.18
CA PHE A 19 -9.07 1.69 -3.90
C PHE A 19 -9.64 0.80 -5.00
N LYS A 20 -10.72 1.24 -5.68
CA LYS A 20 -11.29 0.52 -6.83
C LYS A 20 -10.23 0.24 -7.89
N THR A 21 -9.39 1.22 -8.20
CA THR A 21 -8.28 1.10 -9.16
C THR A 21 -7.10 0.35 -8.55
N MET A 22 -6.72 0.66 -7.31
CA MET A 22 -5.55 0.07 -6.65
C MET A 22 -5.67 -1.44 -6.37
N LYS A 23 -6.90 -1.98 -6.30
CA LYS A 23 -7.15 -3.43 -6.28
C LYS A 23 -6.49 -4.19 -7.45
N LEU A 24 -6.33 -3.54 -8.61
CA LEU A 24 -5.65 -4.15 -9.77
C LEU A 24 -4.17 -4.41 -9.46
N CYS A 25 -3.48 -3.49 -8.78
CA CYS A 25 -2.11 -3.68 -8.34
C CYS A 25 -1.99 -4.82 -7.32
N GLN A 26 -2.89 -4.86 -6.32
CA GLN A 26 -2.95 -5.97 -5.35
C GLN A 26 -3.10 -7.33 -6.05
N LYS A 27 -3.93 -7.42 -7.10
CA LYS A 27 -4.15 -8.66 -7.86
C LYS A 27 -2.84 -9.16 -8.48
N ILE A 28 -2.07 -8.28 -9.12
CA ILE A 28 -0.78 -8.64 -9.73
C ILE A 28 0.22 -9.09 -8.68
N LEU A 29 0.38 -8.34 -7.59
CA LEU A 29 1.33 -8.71 -6.52
C LEU A 29 0.98 -10.05 -5.86
N LYS A 30 -0.32 -10.37 -5.72
CA LYS A 30 -0.78 -11.69 -5.26
C LYS A 30 -0.37 -12.81 -6.21
N ILE A 31 -0.57 -12.62 -7.52
CA ILE A 31 -0.19 -13.61 -8.56
C ILE A 31 1.33 -13.88 -8.51
N LEU A 32 2.12 -12.80 -8.38
CA LEU A 32 3.58 -12.88 -8.27
C LEU A 32 4.08 -13.36 -6.90
N ARG A 33 3.18 -13.61 -5.95
CA ARG A 33 3.51 -13.99 -4.55
C ARG A 33 4.44 -12.98 -3.86
N ILE A 34 4.32 -11.69 -4.21
CA ILE A 34 5.03 -10.60 -3.57
C ILE A 34 4.24 -10.14 -2.36
N ARG A 35 4.92 -9.94 -1.23
CA ARG A 35 4.29 -9.45 0.00
C ARG A 35 4.17 -7.94 -0.05
N PHE A 36 2.98 -7.43 0.23
CA PHE A 36 2.68 -6.02 0.18
C PHE A 36 1.72 -5.58 1.29
N GLU A 37 1.71 -4.28 1.54
CA GLU A 37 0.68 -3.61 2.33
C GLU A 37 -0.09 -2.59 1.48
N THR A 38 -1.16 -2.04 2.04
CA THR A 38 -1.97 -1.01 1.38
C THR A 38 -2.29 0.08 2.39
N LYS A 39 -2.01 1.33 2.04
CA LYS A 39 -2.14 2.49 2.92
C LYS A 39 -2.88 3.62 2.22
N ILE A 40 -3.65 4.40 3.00
CA ILE A 40 -4.28 5.64 2.54
C ILE A 40 -3.48 6.80 3.13
N VAL A 41 -2.74 7.50 2.26
CA VAL A 41 -1.91 8.65 2.62
C VAL A 41 -2.17 9.74 1.61
N SER A 42 -2.74 10.85 2.07
CA SER A 42 -3.06 11.99 1.24
C SER A 42 -1.98 13.06 1.38
N ALA A 43 -1.22 13.32 0.32
CA ALA A 43 -0.20 14.36 0.29
C ALA A 43 -0.79 15.75 0.63
N HIS A 44 -2.00 16.05 0.16
CA HIS A 44 -2.64 17.35 0.38
C HIS A 44 -3.33 17.49 1.74
N ARG A 45 -3.99 16.43 2.24
CA ARG A 45 -4.78 16.52 3.48
C ARG A 45 -3.99 16.19 4.73
N THR A 46 -3.03 15.28 4.62
CA THR A 46 -2.22 14.79 5.73
C THR A 46 -0.76 14.65 5.29
N PRO A 47 -0.08 15.75 4.91
CA PRO A 47 1.28 15.72 4.38
C PRO A 47 2.28 15.04 5.33
N ASN A 48 2.13 15.21 6.65
CA ASN A 48 3.02 14.59 7.63
C ASN A 48 3.07 13.07 7.52
N ARG A 49 1.92 12.40 7.27
CA ARG A 49 1.84 10.94 7.06
C ARG A 49 2.54 10.45 5.80
N MET A 50 2.85 11.35 4.86
CA MET A 50 3.62 11.02 3.65
C MET A 50 5.12 11.00 3.92
N TYR A 51 5.57 11.80 4.89
CA TYR A 51 6.97 11.86 5.29
C TYR A 51 7.36 10.79 6.32
N GLU A 52 6.38 10.24 7.05
CA GLU A 52 6.51 9.09 7.97
C GLU A 52 6.55 7.74 7.22
#